data_AF-H6BDF8-F1
#
_entry.id   AF-H6BDF8-F1
#
_cell.length_a   1.000
_cell.length_b   1.000
_cell.length_c   1.000
_cell.angle_alpha   90.00
_cell.angle_beta   90.00
_cell.angle_gamma   90.00
#
_symmetry.space_group_name_H-M   'P 1'
#
loop_
_entity.id
_entity.type
_entity.pdbx_description
1 polymer ?
#
loop_
_entity_poly.entity_id
_entity_poly.type
_entity_poly.pdbx_seq_one_letter_code
_entity_poly.pdbx_strand_id
1 'polypeptide(L)'
;RLRIGYVSSDFGNHPLSHLMGSVFGMHDRGNVEVFCYALSQNDGTEWRQRIQAEAEHFIDVSAMTSDVIAKMINEDKIQILINLNGYTKGARNEIFAMQPAPIQVSYMGFPGTTGASYIDYLVTDEFVSPTRYAHIYSEKLVHLPHCYFVNDYKQKNCDVLSPVCPHKRSDYGLPEDKFIFACFNQLYKMDPEIFDTWCNIVKRVPNSVLWLLRFPATGEMRVKA
;
A
#
# COMPACT_ATOMS: atom_id res chain seq x y z
N ARG A 1 19.09 -13.02 15.72
CA ARG A 1 18.46 -11.93 14.94
C ARG A 1 16.97 -12.14 14.99
N LEU A 2 16.19 -11.07 15.07
CA LEU A 2 14.73 -11.13 15.02
C LEU A 2 14.30 -11.42 13.57
N ARG A 3 13.56 -12.50 13.34
CA ARG A 3 13.04 -12.93 12.05
C ARG A 3 11.67 -12.33 11.80
N ILE A 4 11.59 -11.46 10.81
CA ILE A 4 10.35 -10.79 10.41
C ILE A 4 9.98 -11.26 9.02
N GLY A 5 8.76 -11.80 8.88
CA GLY A 5 8.19 -12.22 7.61
C GLY A 5 7.19 -11.19 7.11
N TYR A 6 7.22 -10.84 5.83
CA TYR A 6 6.24 -10.02 5.15
C TYR A 6 5.52 -10.87 4.11
N VAL A 7 4.20 -10.98 4.21
CA VAL A 7 3.38 -11.75 3.27
C VAL A 7 2.57 -10.79 2.42
N SER A 8 2.72 -10.89 1.09
CA SER A 8 1.98 -10.04 0.18
C SER A 8 1.76 -10.65 -1.20
N SER A 9 0.59 -10.43 -1.80
CA SER A 9 0.37 -10.59 -3.25
C SER A 9 0.88 -9.42 -4.08
N ASP A 10 1.35 -8.36 -3.45
CA ASP A 10 1.54 -7.06 -4.09
C ASP A 10 3.01 -6.68 -4.28
N PHE A 11 3.92 -7.66 -4.16
CA PHE A 11 5.32 -7.54 -4.53
C PHE A 11 5.48 -7.52 -6.06
N GLY A 12 5.20 -6.38 -6.67
CA GLY A 12 5.12 -6.17 -8.12
C GLY A 12 4.73 -4.72 -8.43
N ASN A 13 4.17 -4.46 -9.61
CA ASN A 13 3.68 -3.12 -9.97
C ASN A 13 2.35 -2.80 -9.26
N HIS A 14 2.44 -2.49 -7.97
CA HIS A 14 1.32 -2.19 -7.08
C HIS A 14 1.66 -1.06 -6.12
N PRO A 15 0.68 -0.22 -5.68
CA PRO A 15 0.92 0.86 -4.73
C PRO A 15 1.70 0.46 -3.48
N LEU A 16 1.48 -0.74 -2.94
CA LEU A 16 2.25 -1.26 -1.80
C LEU A 16 3.76 -1.27 -2.10
N SER A 17 4.16 -1.91 -3.20
CA SER A 17 5.57 -1.95 -3.63
C SER A 17 6.11 -0.58 -4.01
N HIS A 18 5.26 0.31 -4.53
CA HIS A 18 5.66 1.68 -4.85
C HIS A 18 6.06 2.48 -3.62
N LEU A 19 5.36 2.24 -2.52
CA LEU A 19 5.52 2.95 -1.26
C LEU A 19 6.54 2.29 -0.33
N MET A 20 6.59 0.96 -0.31
CA MET A 20 7.37 0.19 0.66
C MET A 20 8.62 -0.46 0.06
N GLY A 21 8.93 -0.25 -1.23
CA GLY A 21 9.99 -0.98 -1.95
C GLY A 21 11.31 -1.13 -1.19
N SER A 22 11.80 -0.04 -0.59
CA SER A 22 13.06 -0.05 0.18
C SER A 22 12.95 -0.62 1.61
N VAL A 23 11.74 -0.70 2.19
CA VAL A 23 11.56 -1.07 3.61
C VAL A 23 12.19 -2.42 3.91
N PHE A 24 12.06 -3.38 2.99
CA PHE A 24 12.54 -4.74 3.18
C PHE A 24 14.07 -4.83 3.24
N GLY A 25 14.77 -3.97 2.49
CA GLY A 25 16.24 -3.91 2.47
C GLY A 25 16.86 -3.00 3.54
N MET A 26 16.08 -2.08 4.11
CA MET A 26 16.56 -1.05 5.05
C MET A 26 16.62 -1.49 6.51
N HIS A 27 16.17 -2.70 6.83
CA HIS A 27 16.34 -3.26 8.18
C HIS A 27 17.82 -3.38 8.54
N ASP A 28 18.15 -3.10 9.80
CA ASP A 28 19.49 -3.35 10.33
C ASP A 28 19.75 -4.87 10.36
N ARG A 29 20.58 -5.33 9.41
CA ARG A 29 20.92 -6.75 9.26
C ARG A 29 21.65 -7.33 10.47
N GLY A 30 22.28 -6.52 11.33
CA GLY A 30 22.87 -7.00 12.58
C GLY A 30 21.81 -7.49 13.57
N ASN A 31 20.61 -6.93 13.51
CA ASN A 31 19.55 -7.14 14.49
C ASN A 31 18.35 -7.92 13.93
N VAL A 32 17.99 -7.67 12.67
CA VAL A 32 16.78 -8.20 12.01
C VAL A 32 17.16 -9.02 10.78
N GLU A 33 16.48 -10.14 10.58
CA GLU A 33 16.53 -11.01 9.40
C GLU A 33 15.15 -10.97 8.71
N VAL A 34 15.12 -10.52 7.45
CA VAL A 34 13.87 -10.22 6.73
C VAL A 34 13.54 -11.31 5.72
N PHE A 35 12.29 -11.78 5.74
CA PHE A 35 11.73 -12.72 4.78
C PHE A 35 10.54 -12.09 4.07
N CYS A 36 10.49 -12.18 2.74
CA CYS A 36 9.34 -11.77 1.94
C CYS A 36 8.72 -13.00 1.27
N TYR A 37 7.47 -13.29 1.59
CA TYR A 37 6.69 -14.39 1.00
C TYR A 37 5.71 -13.83 -0.03
N ALA A 38 6.03 -14.02 -1.31
CA ALA A 38 5.24 -13.51 -2.41
C ALA A 38 4.09 -14.45 -2.79
N LEU A 39 2.86 -13.98 -2.60
CA LEU A 39 1.65 -14.71 -2.97
C LEU A 39 1.32 -14.60 -4.47
N SER A 40 2.04 -13.76 -5.22
CA SER A 40 1.90 -13.56 -6.65
C SER A 40 3.17 -13.91 -7.41
N GLN A 41 2.97 -14.41 -8.63
CA GLN A 41 4.05 -14.71 -9.56
C GLN A 41 4.83 -13.44 -9.89
N ASN A 42 6.10 -13.63 -10.25
CA ASN A 42 6.94 -12.54 -10.73
C ASN A 42 6.34 -11.89 -11.99
N ASP A 43 6.01 -10.61 -11.92
CA ASP A 43 5.45 -9.82 -13.02
C ASP A 43 6.53 -9.20 -13.94
N GLY A 44 7.81 -9.44 -13.65
CA GLY A 44 8.96 -8.94 -14.41
C GLY A 44 9.23 -7.45 -14.21
N THR A 45 8.52 -6.78 -13.32
CA THR A 45 8.61 -5.33 -13.14
C THR A 45 9.84 -4.95 -12.30
N GLU A 46 10.32 -3.72 -12.48
CA GLU A 46 11.43 -3.17 -11.69
C GLU A 46 11.16 -3.25 -10.17
N TRP A 47 9.89 -3.16 -9.77
CA TRP A 47 9.45 -3.23 -8.38
C TRP A 47 9.72 -4.60 -7.78
N ARG A 48 9.32 -5.66 -8.49
CA ARG A 48 9.55 -7.04 -8.07
C ARG A 48 11.05 -7.35 -8.01
N GLN A 49 11.78 -6.98 -9.06
CA GLN A 49 13.23 -7.22 -9.15
C GLN A 49 13.99 -6.52 -8.01
N ARG A 50 13.63 -5.29 -7.69
CA ARG A 50 14.25 -4.52 -6.61
C ARG A 50 14.02 -5.16 -5.24
N ILE A 51 12.76 -5.47 -4.90
CA ILE A 51 12.44 -6.10 -3.62
C ILE A 51 13.16 -7.45 -3.49
N GLN A 52 13.22 -8.23 -4.57
CA GLN A 52 13.98 -9.49 -4.63
C GLN A 52 15.48 -9.30 -4.37
N ALA A 53 16.07 -8.22 -4.88
CA ALA A 53 17.49 -7.94 -4.73
C ALA A 53 17.87 -7.36 -3.35
N GLU A 54 16.98 -6.56 -2.76
CA GLU A 54 17.25 -5.84 -1.51
C GLU A 54 16.84 -6.62 -0.25
N ALA A 55 15.75 -7.40 -0.32
CA ALA A 55 15.34 -8.28 0.77
C ALA A 55 16.38 -9.39 0.98
N GLU A 56 16.61 -9.76 2.24
CA GLU A 56 17.58 -10.81 2.55
C GLU A 56 17.10 -12.19 2.09
N HIS A 57 15.82 -12.50 2.30
CA HIS A 57 15.18 -13.69 1.77
C HIS A 57 13.91 -13.29 1.03
N PHE A 58 13.82 -13.64 -0.25
CA PHE A 58 12.62 -13.47 -1.05
C PHE A 58 12.17 -14.83 -1.60
N ILE A 59 10.96 -15.25 -1.23
CA ILE A 59 10.43 -16.58 -1.51
C ILE A 59 9.14 -16.44 -2.32
N ASP A 60 9.15 -16.96 -3.54
CA ASP A 60 7.93 -17.07 -4.33
C ASP A 60 7.13 -18.28 -3.85
N VAL A 61 5.96 -18.01 -3.27
CA VAL A 61 5.04 -19.04 -2.75
C VAL A 61 3.71 -19.03 -3.51
N SER A 62 3.66 -18.34 -4.66
CA SER A 62 2.42 -18.11 -5.41
C SER A 62 1.77 -19.39 -5.94
N ALA A 63 2.56 -20.43 -6.20
CA ALA A 63 2.10 -21.74 -6.64
C ALA A 63 1.77 -22.72 -5.49
N MET A 64 1.98 -22.32 -4.23
CA MET A 64 1.82 -23.20 -3.07
C MET A 64 0.44 -23.03 -2.42
N THR A 65 -0.07 -24.10 -1.79
CA THR A 65 -1.29 -24.07 -0.98
C THR A 65 -1.03 -23.41 0.38
N SER A 66 -2.08 -22.90 1.04
CA SER A 66 -1.91 -22.00 2.20
C SER A 66 -1.32 -22.73 3.42
N ASP A 67 -1.62 -24.02 3.55
CA ASP A 67 -1.09 -24.92 4.58
C ASP A 67 0.42 -25.15 4.40
N VAL A 68 0.88 -25.32 3.16
CA VAL A 68 2.31 -25.47 2.85
C VAL A 68 3.05 -24.17 3.17
N ILE A 69 2.46 -23.02 2.85
CA ILE A 69 3.05 -21.71 3.16
C ILE A 69 3.12 -21.49 4.68
N ALA A 70 2.05 -21.76 5.41
CA ALA A 70 2.04 -21.64 6.86
C ALA A 70 3.10 -22.55 7.51
N LYS A 71 3.22 -23.80 7.05
CA LYS A 71 4.25 -24.72 7.52
C LYS A 71 5.66 -24.18 7.25
N MET A 72 5.93 -23.68 6.04
CA MET A 72 7.22 -23.07 5.68
C MET A 72 7.56 -21.88 6.60
N ILE A 73 6.62 -20.95 6.80
CA ILE A 73 6.80 -19.80 7.69
C ILE A 73 7.15 -20.25 9.13
N ASN A 74 6.53 -21.33 9.61
CA ASN A 74 6.83 -21.90 10.92
C ASN A 74 8.22 -22.55 10.98
N GLU A 75 8.60 -23.31 9.94
CA GLU A 75 9.94 -23.94 9.81
C GLU A 75 11.06 -22.90 9.69
N ASP A 76 10.78 -21.77 9.03
CA ASP A 76 11.66 -20.59 8.98
C ASP A 76 11.77 -19.88 10.34
N LYS A 77 10.95 -20.27 11.33
CA LYS A 77 10.92 -19.70 12.69
C LYS A 77 10.67 -18.19 12.67
N ILE A 78 9.77 -17.73 11.80
CA ILE A 78 9.34 -16.33 11.79
C ILE A 78 8.73 -15.99 13.15
N GLN A 79 9.20 -14.91 13.76
CA GLN A 79 8.76 -14.47 15.09
C GLN A 79 7.68 -13.40 14.99
N ILE A 80 7.76 -12.55 13.97
CA ILE A 80 6.75 -11.53 13.65
C ILE A 80 6.36 -11.68 12.18
N LEU A 81 5.10 -12.00 11.91
CA LEU A 81 4.56 -12.14 10.56
C LEU A 81 3.64 -10.96 10.23
N ILE A 82 4.01 -10.20 9.21
CA ILE A 82 3.31 -9.01 8.76
C ILE A 82 2.40 -9.36 7.57
N ASN A 83 1.10 -9.16 7.74
CA ASN A 83 0.09 -9.18 6.69
C ASN A 83 0.05 -7.84 5.97
N LEU A 84 0.50 -7.83 4.71
CA LEU A 84 0.50 -6.62 3.87
C LEU A 84 -0.66 -6.56 2.88
N ASN A 85 -1.65 -7.45 2.99
CA ASN A 85 -2.85 -7.43 2.15
C ASN A 85 -4.12 -7.05 2.94
N GLY A 86 -4.32 -7.64 4.12
CA GLY A 86 -5.59 -7.58 4.85
C GLY A 86 -6.73 -8.18 4.01
N TYR A 87 -7.76 -7.40 3.66
CA TYR A 87 -8.89 -7.86 2.82
C TYR A 87 -8.83 -7.40 1.36
N THR A 88 -7.67 -6.96 0.89
CA THR A 88 -7.52 -6.58 -0.52
C THR A 88 -7.36 -7.80 -1.44
N LYS A 89 -7.40 -7.54 -2.75
CA LYS A 89 -7.29 -8.58 -3.78
C LYS A 89 -6.00 -9.38 -3.59
N GLY A 90 -6.11 -10.72 -3.66
CA GLY A 90 -4.95 -11.61 -3.54
C GLY A 90 -4.57 -11.98 -2.10
N ALA A 91 -5.28 -11.44 -1.11
CA ALA A 91 -5.13 -11.84 0.29
C ALA A 91 -5.36 -13.34 0.49
N ARG A 92 -4.56 -13.95 1.38
CA ARG A 92 -4.66 -15.34 1.82
C ARG A 92 -4.65 -15.41 3.34
N ASN A 93 -5.69 -14.84 3.95
CA ASN A 93 -5.79 -14.69 5.41
C ASN A 93 -5.83 -16.03 6.16
N GLU A 94 -6.19 -17.12 5.49
CA GLU A 94 -6.13 -18.46 6.04
C GLU A 94 -4.71 -18.90 6.44
N ILE A 95 -3.65 -18.32 5.83
CA ILE A 95 -2.26 -18.51 6.27
C ILE A 95 -2.09 -18.01 7.70
N PHE A 96 -2.62 -16.83 8.01
CA PHE A 96 -2.56 -16.21 9.33
C PHE A 96 -3.50 -16.90 10.32
N ALA A 97 -4.65 -17.40 9.86
CA ALA A 97 -5.56 -18.17 10.70
C ALA A 97 -4.95 -19.49 11.21
N MET A 98 -3.97 -20.04 10.50
CA MET A 98 -3.17 -21.20 10.95
C MET A 98 -2.09 -20.85 11.98
N GLN A 99 -1.91 -19.56 12.29
CA GLN A 99 -0.99 -19.02 13.29
C GLN A 99 0.46 -19.55 13.19
N PRO A 100 1.12 -19.49 12.01
CA PRO A 100 2.46 -20.03 11.82
C PRO A 100 3.57 -19.25 12.57
N ALA A 101 3.29 -18.02 13.01
CA ALA A 101 4.18 -17.18 13.79
C ALA A 101 3.51 -16.76 15.12
N PRO A 102 4.28 -16.57 16.21
CA PRO A 102 3.72 -16.24 17.53
C PRO A 102 3.20 -14.80 17.64
N ILE A 103 3.63 -13.89 16.76
CA ILE A 103 3.09 -12.53 16.66
C ILE A 103 2.71 -12.28 15.21
N GLN A 104 1.47 -11.86 14.99
CA GLN A 104 0.94 -11.54 13.67
C GLN A 104 0.42 -10.11 13.63
N VAL A 105 0.76 -9.37 12.58
CA VAL A 105 0.55 -7.93 12.51
C VAL A 105 -0.07 -7.56 11.17
N SER A 106 -1.12 -6.74 11.17
CA SER A 106 -1.63 -6.08 9.97
C SER A 106 -0.89 -4.77 9.73
N TYR A 107 -0.51 -4.49 8.47
CA TYR A 107 0.13 -3.24 8.11
C TYR A 107 -0.10 -2.86 6.64
N MET A 108 -0.40 -1.58 6.38
CA MET A 108 -0.55 -0.90 5.07
C MET A 108 -1.63 -1.42 4.10
N GLY A 109 -1.74 -2.74 3.89
CA GLY A 109 -2.54 -3.32 2.81
C GLY A 109 -4.02 -2.99 2.86
N PHE A 110 -4.62 -3.06 4.05
CA PHE A 110 -6.03 -2.78 4.28
C PHE A 110 -6.21 -1.67 5.31
N PRO A 111 -6.88 -0.55 4.96
CA PRO A 111 -7.02 0.60 5.86
C PRO A 111 -8.15 0.40 6.88
N GLY A 112 -8.03 -0.62 7.73
CA GLY A 112 -9.04 -0.94 8.75
C GLY A 112 -8.69 -2.16 9.61
N THR A 113 -9.54 -2.42 10.60
CA THR A 113 -9.49 -3.65 11.41
C THR A 113 -9.68 -4.88 10.53
N THR A 114 -8.91 -5.93 10.78
CA THR A 114 -9.18 -7.25 10.20
C THR A 114 -10.35 -7.94 10.90
N GLY A 115 -10.74 -7.53 12.11
CA GLY A 115 -11.77 -8.22 12.88
C GLY A 115 -11.40 -9.66 13.26
N ALA A 116 -10.15 -10.05 13.05
CA ALA A 116 -9.67 -11.41 13.24
C ALA A 116 -9.07 -11.61 14.63
N SER A 117 -9.42 -12.73 15.28
CA SER A 117 -8.83 -13.12 16.57
C SER A 117 -7.38 -13.60 16.46
N TYR A 118 -6.89 -13.80 15.24
CA TYR A 118 -5.55 -14.31 14.95
C TYR A 118 -4.56 -13.21 14.51
N ILE A 119 -4.97 -11.94 14.40
CA ILE A 119 -4.04 -10.82 14.17
C ILE A 119 -3.91 -10.04 15.47
N ASP A 120 -2.70 -9.97 16.02
CA ASP A 120 -2.44 -9.41 17.34
C ASP A 120 -2.36 -7.89 17.32
N TYR A 121 -1.74 -7.32 16.28
CA TYR A 121 -1.42 -5.89 16.20
C TYR A 121 -1.79 -5.27 14.85
N LEU A 122 -2.11 -3.98 14.87
CA LEU A 122 -2.24 -3.13 13.69
C LEU A 122 -1.24 -1.97 13.81
N VAL A 123 -0.32 -1.85 12.84
CA VAL A 123 0.60 -0.72 12.78
C VAL A 123 -0.13 0.48 12.15
N THR A 124 -0.20 1.57 12.90
CA THR A 124 -0.97 2.78 12.56
C THR A 124 -0.34 4.01 13.22
N ASP A 125 -1.04 5.15 13.25
CA ASP A 125 -0.64 6.37 13.96
C ASP A 125 -1.85 7.05 14.63
N GLU A 126 -1.58 8.06 15.45
CA GLU A 126 -2.61 8.76 16.24
C GLU A 126 -3.55 9.60 15.36
N PHE A 127 -3.18 9.92 14.11
CA PHE A 127 -4.05 10.69 13.22
C PHE A 127 -5.08 9.79 12.54
N VAL A 128 -4.62 8.66 12.00
CA VAL A 128 -5.47 7.72 11.25
C VAL A 128 -6.27 6.80 12.17
N SER A 129 -5.67 6.37 13.28
CA SER A 129 -6.34 5.53 14.28
C SER A 129 -6.07 6.06 15.69
N PRO A 130 -6.71 7.18 16.07
CA PRO A 130 -6.58 7.75 17.41
C PRO A 130 -6.90 6.73 18.50
N THR A 131 -6.13 6.73 19.59
CA THR A 131 -6.33 5.80 20.73
C THR A 131 -7.77 5.81 21.29
N ARG A 132 -8.47 6.94 21.24
CA ARG A 132 -9.89 7.05 21.67
C ARG A 132 -10.83 6.11 20.91
N TYR A 133 -10.46 5.70 19.70
CA TYR A 133 -11.22 4.76 18.88
C TYR A 133 -10.64 3.34 18.90
N ALA A 134 -9.64 3.03 19.74
CA ALA A 134 -9.04 1.70 19.79
C ALA A 134 -10.06 0.56 20.03
N HIS A 135 -11.19 0.86 20.69
CA HIS A 135 -12.27 -0.09 20.94
C HIS A 135 -12.99 -0.63 19.69
N ILE A 136 -12.82 0.00 18.50
CA ILE A 136 -13.39 -0.50 17.24
C ILE A 136 -12.47 -1.49 16.52
N TYR A 137 -11.22 -1.62 16.98
CA TYR A 137 -10.22 -2.52 16.40
C TYR A 137 -10.16 -3.81 17.20
N SER A 138 -10.06 -4.95 16.51
CA SER A 138 -9.80 -6.23 17.19
C SER A 138 -8.32 -6.35 17.58
N GLU A 139 -7.44 -5.75 16.79
CA GLU A 139 -6.01 -5.70 17.01
C GLU A 139 -5.62 -4.64 18.05
N LYS A 140 -4.49 -4.85 18.72
CA LYS A 140 -3.85 -3.80 19.51
C LYS A 140 -3.14 -2.82 18.59
N LEU A 141 -3.39 -1.52 18.78
CA LEU A 141 -2.76 -0.49 17.96
C LEU A 141 -1.29 -0.31 18.34
N VAL A 142 -0.41 -0.34 17.34
CA VAL A 142 1.00 0.05 17.45
C VAL A 142 1.17 1.37 16.73
N HIS A 143 1.36 2.45 17.48
CA HIS A 143 1.53 3.79 16.92
C HIS A 143 2.98 4.06 16.53
N LEU A 144 3.18 4.37 15.25
CA LEU A 144 4.43 4.97 14.79
C LEU A 144 4.48 6.45 15.18
N PRO A 145 5.68 6.99 15.47
CA PRO A 145 5.83 8.31 16.08
C PRO A 145 5.46 9.49 15.18
N HIS A 146 5.32 9.29 13.87
CA HIS A 146 5.12 10.37 12.90
C HIS A 146 3.98 10.07 11.93
N CYS A 147 4.14 9.05 11.10
CA CYS A 147 3.17 8.62 10.12
C CYS A 147 3.34 7.12 9.93
N TYR A 148 2.23 6.39 9.92
CA TYR A 148 2.25 4.95 9.64
C TYR A 148 2.52 4.66 8.17
N PHE A 149 2.19 5.61 7.30
CA PHE A 149 2.20 5.47 5.86
C PHE A 149 3.61 5.73 5.32
N VAL A 150 4.33 4.64 4.99
CA VAL A 150 5.66 4.75 4.42
C VAL A 150 5.59 5.26 2.98
N ASN A 151 6.61 6.03 2.58
CA ASN A 151 6.72 6.51 1.22
C ASN A 151 8.17 6.54 0.73
N ASP A 152 8.44 5.83 -0.36
CA ASP A 152 9.78 5.66 -0.93
C ASP A 152 10.18 6.76 -1.94
N TYR A 153 9.42 7.87 -2.00
CA TYR A 153 9.64 8.97 -2.96
C TYR A 153 11.11 9.44 -3.04
N LYS A 154 11.79 9.58 -1.90
CA LYS A 154 13.18 10.09 -1.86
C LYS A 154 14.21 9.17 -2.50
N GLN A 155 13.93 7.87 -2.59
CA GLN A 155 14.87 6.91 -3.17
C GLN A 155 14.54 6.65 -4.63
N LYS A 156 13.26 6.74 -5.01
CA LYS A 156 12.81 6.36 -6.34
C LYS A 156 12.54 7.53 -7.29
N ASN A 157 11.95 8.61 -6.80
CA ASN A 157 11.52 9.74 -7.63
C ASN A 157 12.40 10.96 -7.34
N CYS A 158 13.73 10.76 -7.39
CA CYS A 158 14.72 11.80 -7.13
C CYS A 158 14.62 12.97 -8.13
N ASP A 159 14.15 12.69 -9.33
CA ASP A 159 13.85 13.67 -10.38
C ASP A 159 12.79 14.68 -9.93
N VAL A 160 11.82 14.28 -9.10
CA VAL A 160 10.82 15.20 -8.51
C VAL A 160 11.45 16.17 -7.52
N LEU A 161 12.61 15.84 -6.95
CA LEU A 161 13.39 16.74 -6.10
C LEU A 161 14.27 17.70 -6.91
N SER A 162 14.38 17.52 -8.23
CA SER A 162 15.10 18.42 -9.12
C SER A 162 14.42 19.79 -9.15
N PRO A 163 15.17 20.90 -9.06
CA PRO A 163 14.60 22.23 -9.28
C PRO A 163 14.17 22.45 -10.74
N VAL A 164 14.63 21.60 -11.66
CA VAL A 164 14.23 21.63 -13.07
C VAL A 164 13.10 20.63 -13.27
N CYS A 165 11.88 21.14 -13.51
CA CYS A 165 10.75 20.32 -13.94
C CYS A 165 10.84 20.12 -15.46
N PRO A 166 11.09 18.89 -15.94
CA PRO A 166 11.22 18.63 -17.39
C PRO A 166 9.87 18.66 -18.12
N HIS A 167 8.76 18.56 -17.38
CA HIS A 167 7.43 18.41 -17.95
C HIS A 167 6.66 19.73 -18.01
N LYS A 168 6.00 19.96 -19.15
CA LYS A 168 5.10 21.10 -19.38
C LYS A 168 3.65 20.65 -19.32
N ARG A 169 2.72 21.58 -19.08
CA ARG A 169 1.28 21.27 -19.08
C ARG A 169 0.81 20.83 -20.47
N SER A 170 1.37 21.43 -21.52
CA SER A 170 1.15 21.02 -22.91
C SER A 170 1.41 19.53 -23.17
N ASP A 171 2.36 18.91 -22.46
CA ASP A 171 2.70 17.49 -22.64
C ASP A 171 1.56 16.56 -22.23
N TYR A 172 0.63 17.06 -21.42
CA TYR A 172 -0.56 16.34 -20.93
C TYR A 172 -1.87 16.90 -21.49
N GLY A 173 -1.80 17.80 -22.47
CA GLY A 173 -2.99 18.46 -23.04
C GLY A 173 -3.70 19.42 -22.08
N LEU A 174 -2.96 19.95 -21.08
CA LEU A 174 -3.51 20.85 -20.07
C LEU A 174 -3.31 22.32 -20.46
N PRO A 175 -4.24 23.20 -20.07
CA PRO A 175 -4.13 24.63 -20.33
C PRO A 175 -3.00 25.28 -19.52
N GLU A 176 -2.19 26.11 -20.18
CA GLU A 176 -1.08 26.83 -19.54
C GLU A 176 -1.55 27.97 -18.63
N ASP A 177 -2.72 28.56 -18.92
CA ASP A 177 -3.24 29.79 -18.30
C ASP A 177 -4.32 29.56 -17.24
N LYS A 178 -4.66 28.31 -16.90
CA LYS A 178 -5.72 27.97 -15.94
C LYS A 178 -5.21 27.41 -14.63
N PHE A 179 -5.98 27.59 -13.57
CA PHE A 179 -5.76 26.86 -12.33
C PHE A 179 -6.20 25.39 -12.49
N ILE A 180 -5.39 24.44 -12.04
CA ILE A 180 -5.67 23.00 -12.20
C ILE A 180 -5.99 22.40 -10.83
N PHE A 181 -7.25 22.04 -10.61
CA PHE A 181 -7.61 21.10 -9.56
C PHE A 181 -7.34 19.68 -10.07
N ALA A 182 -6.81 18.79 -9.23
CA ALA A 182 -6.50 17.42 -9.64
C ALA A 182 -7.00 16.40 -8.63
N CYS A 183 -7.54 15.28 -9.12
CA CYS A 183 -7.90 14.12 -8.30
C CYS A 183 -7.62 12.83 -9.06
N PHE A 184 -6.52 12.16 -8.71
CA PHE A 184 -6.08 10.92 -9.36
C PHE A 184 -6.48 9.66 -8.59
N ASN A 185 -7.73 9.64 -8.12
CA ASN A 185 -8.28 8.53 -7.37
C ASN A 185 -9.07 7.57 -8.27
N GLN A 186 -9.23 6.34 -7.79
CA GLN A 186 -10.13 5.37 -8.41
C GLN A 186 -11.58 5.86 -8.35
N LEU A 187 -12.36 5.57 -9.39
CA LEU A 187 -13.73 6.08 -9.56
C LEU A 187 -14.65 5.78 -8.37
N TYR A 188 -14.51 4.60 -7.76
CA TYR A 188 -15.37 4.19 -6.63
C TYR A 188 -15.13 5.01 -5.34
N LYS A 189 -14.08 5.84 -5.27
CA LYS A 189 -13.82 6.76 -4.15
C LYS A 189 -14.57 8.09 -4.29
N MET A 190 -15.31 8.25 -5.38
CA MET A 190 -16.06 9.47 -5.69
C MET A 190 -17.55 9.11 -5.69
N ASP A 191 -18.28 9.74 -4.79
CA ASP A 191 -19.74 9.72 -4.79
C ASP A 191 -20.30 10.98 -5.47
N PRO A 192 -21.62 11.00 -5.77
CA PRO A 192 -22.24 12.17 -6.41
C PRO A 192 -22.12 13.46 -5.60
N GLU A 193 -22.17 13.42 -4.26
CA GLU A 193 -22.12 14.60 -3.42
C GLU A 193 -20.73 15.27 -3.46
N ILE A 194 -19.67 14.46 -3.41
CA ILE A 194 -18.29 14.91 -3.58
C ILE A 194 -18.10 15.51 -4.97
N PHE A 195 -18.60 14.84 -6.02
CA PHE A 195 -18.44 15.33 -7.39
C PHE A 195 -19.20 16.65 -7.63
N ASP A 196 -20.45 16.76 -7.16
CA ASP A 196 -21.24 17.99 -7.22
C ASP A 196 -20.54 19.13 -6.49
N THR A 197 -19.91 18.84 -5.35
CA THR A 197 -19.09 19.80 -4.61
C THR A 197 -17.92 20.30 -5.46
N TRP A 198 -17.20 19.41 -6.13
CA TRP A 198 -16.10 19.80 -7.03
C TRP A 198 -16.59 20.63 -8.22
N CYS A 199 -17.72 20.26 -8.83
CA CYS A 199 -18.35 21.04 -9.90
C CYS A 199 -18.73 22.45 -9.41
N ASN A 200 -19.26 22.57 -8.21
CA ASN A 200 -19.59 23.86 -7.59
C ASN A 200 -18.34 24.71 -7.31
N ILE A 201 -17.22 24.10 -6.91
CA ILE A 201 -15.93 24.79 -6.74
C ILE A 201 -15.45 25.33 -8.09
N VAL A 202 -15.42 24.50 -9.13
CA VAL A 202 -14.97 24.91 -10.47
C VAL A 202 -15.87 26.01 -11.05
N LYS A 203 -17.19 25.95 -10.83
CA LYS A 203 -18.13 27.02 -11.23
C LYS A 203 -17.85 28.36 -10.53
N ARG A 204 -17.33 28.34 -9.30
CA ARG A 204 -17.01 29.55 -8.50
C ARG A 204 -15.59 30.08 -8.71
N VAL A 205 -14.69 29.28 -9.27
CA VAL A 205 -13.32 29.68 -9.61
C VAL A 205 -13.23 29.80 -11.13
N PRO A 206 -13.62 30.97 -11.71
CA PRO A 206 -13.50 31.17 -13.14
C PRO A 206 -12.03 31.01 -13.56
N ASN A 207 -11.80 30.47 -14.75
CA ASN A 207 -10.47 30.13 -15.26
C ASN A 207 -9.76 28.96 -14.54
N SER A 208 -10.53 27.94 -14.14
CA SER A 208 -9.99 26.68 -13.61
C SER A 208 -10.44 25.46 -14.42
N VAL A 209 -9.74 24.34 -14.24
CA VAL A 209 -10.10 23.02 -14.78
C VAL A 209 -9.94 21.95 -13.69
N LEU A 210 -10.70 20.86 -13.82
CA LEU A 210 -10.58 19.66 -12.99
C LEU A 210 -9.93 18.54 -13.81
N TRP A 211 -8.77 18.05 -13.36
CA TRP A 211 -8.02 16.97 -13.98
C TRP A 211 -8.18 15.68 -13.18
N LEU A 212 -8.76 14.67 -13.79
CA LEU A 212 -9.10 13.40 -13.14
C LEU A 212 -8.26 12.25 -13.71
N LEU A 213 -8.09 11.20 -12.91
CA LEU A 213 -7.59 9.93 -13.43
C LEU A 213 -8.56 9.43 -14.51
N ARG A 214 -8.03 8.90 -15.61
CA ARG A 214 -8.87 8.31 -16.64
C ARG A 214 -9.67 7.13 -16.07
N PHE A 215 -10.99 7.22 -16.13
CA PHE A 215 -11.89 6.18 -15.65
C PHE A 215 -12.10 5.08 -16.70
N PRO A 216 -12.61 3.89 -16.31
CA PRO A 216 -13.14 2.93 -17.27
C PRO A 216 -14.19 3.59 -18.16
N ALA A 217 -14.27 3.19 -19.44
CA ALA A 217 -15.15 3.83 -20.43
C ALA A 217 -16.62 3.92 -19.98
N THR A 218 -17.11 2.91 -19.25
CA THR A 218 -18.46 2.88 -18.69
C THR A 218 -18.71 3.96 -17.63
N GLY A 219 -17.68 4.31 -16.86
CA GLY A 219 -17.71 5.40 -15.88
C GLY A 219 -17.56 6.76 -16.53
N GLU A 220 -16.63 6.91 -17.46
CA GLU A 220 -16.31 8.19 -18.13
C GLU A 220 -17.53 8.82 -18.82
N MET A 221 -18.32 8.03 -19.55
CA MET A 221 -19.54 8.51 -20.22
C MET A 221 -20.65 9.01 -19.26
N ARG A 222 -20.57 8.65 -17.98
CA ARG A 222 -21.56 9.00 -16.95
C ARG A 222 -21.14 10.19 -16.09
N VAL A 223 -19.89 10.63 -16.19
CA VAL A 223 -19.41 11.85 -15.51
C VAL A 223 -19.88 13.06 -16.30
N LYS A 224 -20.90 13.76 -15.78
CA LYS A 224 -21.51 14.94 -16.41
C LYS A 224 -21.69 16.04 -15.36
N ALA A 225 -21.32 17.28 -15.72
CA ALA A 225 -21.34 18.46 -14.84
C ALA A 225 -22.59 19.33 -14.99
#